data_AF-A0A7Y4IH25-F1
#
_entry.id   AF-A0A7Y4IH25-F1
#
_cell.length_a   1.000
_cell.length_b   1.000
_cell.length_c   1.000
_cell.angle_alpha   90.00
_cell.angle_beta   90.00
_cell.angle_gamma   90.00
#
_symmetry.space_group_name_H-M   'P 1'
#
loop_
_entity.id
_entity.type
_entity.pdbx_description
1 polymer ?
#
loop_
_entity_poly.entity_id
_entity_poly.type
_entity_poly.pdbx_seq_one_letter_code
_entity_poly.pdbx_strand_id
1 'polypeptide(L)'
;MLVRLMHQERDAELWNVCATLLSYAAPYSVIREIEASSEELLKSDEHSPYTRRYFCEILSRSAGVWGVPHLIRHYRELKDRKVESEVEYYISLMLEPEPGAIWHGPRVVWESNELPPPFEESTPLFMKEEYLNLVESTFQEVVSTQKLFEQDALWEGGRLDIGAVAQRLLTRVRTCIHPDRIEVGRMLLEGTTGLDFRGFFDGSGRLQNLTAAAIIEEFLERGDADKYQPGVRYFFGHRIPD
;
A
#
# COMPACT_ATOMS: atom_id res chain seq x y z
N MET A 1 -5.66 11.01 19.16
CA MET A 1 -7.15 11.09 18.99
C MET A 1 -7.66 9.96 18.08
N LEU A 2 -7.16 9.83 16.84
CA LEU A 2 -7.56 8.76 15.92
C LEU A 2 -7.24 7.34 16.45
N VAL A 3 -6.05 7.14 16.99
CA VAL A 3 -5.65 5.87 17.63
C VAL A 3 -6.66 5.44 18.69
N ARG A 4 -6.97 6.34 19.63
CA ARG A 4 -7.98 6.11 20.66
C ARG A 4 -9.37 5.80 20.08
N LEU A 5 -9.75 6.45 18.98
CA LEU A 5 -11.02 6.18 18.30
C LEU A 5 -11.06 4.75 17.75
N MET A 6 -9.99 4.30 17.11
CA MET A 6 -9.84 2.91 16.64
C MET A 6 -9.86 1.90 17.80
N HIS A 7 -9.35 2.25 18.98
CA HIS A 7 -9.46 1.42 20.18
C HIS A 7 -10.90 1.28 20.71
N GLN A 8 -11.75 2.29 20.51
CA GLN A 8 -13.06 2.38 21.16
C GLN A 8 -14.20 1.90 20.26
N GLU A 9 -14.05 2.06 18.95
CA GLU A 9 -15.12 1.87 17.98
C GLU A 9 -14.85 0.66 17.07
N ARG A 10 -15.91 -0.09 16.77
CA ARG A 10 -15.84 -1.34 15.97
C ARG A 10 -16.38 -1.19 14.55
N ASP A 11 -16.52 0.05 14.10
CA ASP A 11 -17.13 0.37 12.83
C ASP A 11 -16.12 0.32 11.68
N ALA A 12 -16.41 -0.47 10.64
CA ALA A 12 -15.49 -0.67 9.53
C ALA A 12 -15.26 0.61 8.71
N GLU A 13 -16.26 1.48 8.56
CA GLU A 13 -16.11 2.74 7.84
C GLU A 13 -15.19 3.68 8.62
N LEU A 14 -15.35 3.74 9.94
CA LEU A 14 -14.50 4.52 10.82
C LEU A 14 -13.04 4.06 10.77
N TRP A 15 -12.81 2.75 10.83
CA TRP A 15 -11.47 2.18 10.69
C TRP A 15 -10.86 2.51 9.32
N ASN A 16 -11.65 2.46 8.25
CA ASN A 16 -11.21 2.82 6.90
C ASN A 16 -10.83 4.31 6.78
N VAL A 17 -11.64 5.21 7.37
CA VAL A 17 -11.33 6.66 7.40
C VAL A 17 -10.08 6.93 8.23
N CYS A 18 -9.95 6.30 9.40
CA CYS A 18 -8.76 6.44 10.24
C CYS A 18 -7.51 5.92 9.51
N ALA A 19 -7.59 4.75 8.88
CA ALA A 19 -6.51 4.18 8.10
C ALA A 19 -6.08 5.14 6.99
N THR A 20 -7.02 5.68 6.22
CA THR A 20 -6.74 6.65 5.16
C THR A 20 -6.00 7.90 5.68
N LEU A 21 -6.48 8.51 6.76
CA LEU A 21 -5.84 9.69 7.34
C LEU A 21 -4.44 9.38 7.89
N LEU A 22 -4.28 8.23 8.55
CA LEU A 22 -3.00 7.79 9.09
C LEU A 22 -1.98 7.47 7.98
N SER A 23 -2.43 6.85 6.90
CA SER A 23 -1.62 6.55 5.73
C SER A 23 -1.00 7.79 5.10
N TYR A 24 -1.78 8.84 4.88
CA TYR A 24 -1.32 9.99 4.07
C TYR A 24 -0.91 11.23 4.86
N ALA A 25 -1.39 11.40 6.10
CA ALA A 25 -1.21 12.64 6.85
C ALA A 25 -0.45 12.48 8.16
N ALA A 26 -0.38 11.28 8.73
CA ALA A 26 0.18 11.11 10.07
C ALA A 26 1.72 11.06 10.08
N PRO A 27 2.35 11.69 11.08
CA PRO A 27 3.73 11.44 11.45
C PRO A 27 4.03 9.95 11.68
N TYR A 28 5.19 9.47 11.26
CA TYR A 28 5.75 8.17 11.59
C TYR A 28 5.78 7.94 13.09
N SER A 29 6.07 8.96 13.90
CA SER A 29 5.98 8.85 15.37
C SER A 29 4.60 8.36 15.84
N VAL A 30 3.52 8.86 15.25
CA VAL A 30 2.14 8.41 15.54
C VAL A 30 1.89 7.02 15.00
N ILE A 31 2.37 6.71 13.80
CA ILE A 31 2.18 5.38 13.19
C ILE A 31 2.94 4.31 13.99
N ARG A 32 4.13 4.63 14.51
CA ARG A 32 4.91 3.74 15.38
C ARG A 32 4.23 3.50 16.71
N GLU A 33 3.55 4.49 17.28
CA GLU A 33 2.74 4.31 18.49
C GLU A 33 1.62 3.29 18.25
N ILE A 34 0.90 3.42 17.12
CA ILE A 34 -0.15 2.48 16.73
C ILE A 34 0.42 1.07 16.52
N GLU A 35 1.54 0.98 15.82
CA GLU A 35 2.21 -0.29 15.54
C GLU A 35 2.69 -0.98 16.83
N ALA A 36 3.19 -0.21 17.80
CA ALA A 36 3.58 -0.73 19.11
C ALA A 36 2.39 -1.30 19.90
N SER A 37 1.20 -0.71 19.74
CA SER A 37 -0.06 -1.17 20.35
C SER A 37 -0.84 -2.18 19.49
N SER A 38 -0.33 -2.56 18.31
CA SER A 38 -1.04 -3.41 17.34
C SER A 38 -1.49 -4.75 17.93
N GLU A 39 -0.61 -5.45 18.63
CA GLU A 39 -0.95 -6.76 19.21
C GLU A 39 -1.95 -6.65 20.36
N GLU A 40 -2.00 -5.54 21.08
CA GLU A 40 -3.06 -5.31 22.07
C GLU A 40 -4.41 -5.06 21.40
N LEU A 41 -4.42 -4.25 20.34
CA LEU A 41 -5.61 -3.98 19.51
C LEU A 41 -6.16 -5.24 18.83
N LEU A 42 -5.27 -6.16 18.45
CA LEU A 42 -5.61 -7.38 17.71
C LEU A 42 -5.89 -8.59 18.62
N LYS A 43 -5.68 -8.47 19.95
CA LYS A 43 -5.73 -9.58 20.91
C LYS A 43 -7.11 -10.14 21.25
N SER A 44 -8.20 -9.47 20.88
CA SER A 44 -9.53 -9.96 21.27
C SER A 44 -10.12 -10.89 20.22
N ASP A 45 -10.71 -12.00 20.65
CA ASP A 45 -11.61 -12.86 19.85
C ASP A 45 -12.82 -12.10 19.26
N GLU A 46 -13.01 -10.84 19.66
CA GLU A 46 -14.09 -9.96 19.21
C GLU A 46 -13.75 -9.09 17.98
N HIS A 47 -12.49 -9.07 17.53
CA HIS A 47 -12.10 -8.29 16.35
C HIS A 47 -12.14 -9.13 15.08
N SER A 48 -12.69 -8.52 14.03
CA SER A 48 -12.75 -9.11 12.70
C SER A 48 -11.35 -9.48 12.20
N PRO A 49 -11.16 -10.61 11.49
CA PRO A 49 -9.88 -10.95 10.86
C PRO A 49 -9.40 -9.87 9.87
N TYR A 50 -10.33 -9.04 9.39
CA TYR A 50 -10.06 -7.88 8.53
C TYR A 50 -9.41 -6.69 9.28
N THR A 51 -9.35 -6.70 10.62
CA THR A 51 -8.78 -5.59 11.40
C THR A 51 -7.27 -5.45 11.16
N ARG A 52 -6.55 -6.57 11.09
CA ARG A 52 -5.10 -6.60 10.80
C ARG A 52 -4.78 -5.98 9.45
N ARG A 53 -5.70 -6.07 8.48
CA ARG A 53 -5.58 -5.44 7.16
C ARG A 53 -5.37 -3.94 7.23
N TYR A 54 -6.06 -3.23 8.13
CA TYR A 54 -5.92 -1.78 8.25
C TYR A 54 -4.53 -1.38 8.72
N PHE A 55 -3.89 -2.16 9.60
CA PHE A 55 -2.49 -1.93 9.98
C PHE A 55 -1.57 -2.11 8.78
N CYS A 56 -1.77 -3.17 7.99
CA CYS A 56 -1.01 -3.40 6.76
C CYS A 56 -1.19 -2.25 5.76
N GLU A 57 -2.41 -1.74 5.59
CA GLU A 57 -2.72 -0.61 4.73
C GLU A 57 -2.03 0.68 5.22
N ILE A 58 -2.11 0.98 6.52
CA ILE A 58 -1.43 2.13 7.13
C ILE A 58 0.07 2.04 6.91
N LEU A 59 0.69 0.91 7.25
CA LEU A 59 2.14 0.70 7.09
C LEU A 59 2.56 0.86 5.63
N SER A 60 1.83 0.25 4.70
CA SER A 60 2.14 0.34 3.27
C SER A 60 1.99 1.75 2.71
N ARG A 61 0.82 2.35 2.87
CA ARG A 61 0.52 3.67 2.28
C ARG A 61 1.21 4.82 2.99
N SER A 62 1.64 4.62 4.24
CA SER A 62 2.53 5.56 4.93
C SER A 62 3.91 5.66 4.31
N ALA A 63 4.27 4.74 3.41
CA ALA A 63 5.52 4.74 2.67
C ALA A 63 6.78 4.63 3.56
N GLY A 64 6.69 4.24 4.84
CA GLY A 64 7.88 4.15 5.69
C GLY A 64 8.76 2.95 5.36
N VAL A 65 10.04 3.16 5.05
CA VAL A 65 11.02 2.05 4.92
C VAL A 65 11.01 1.18 6.17
N TRP A 66 10.96 1.82 7.35
CA TRP A 66 10.87 1.15 8.64
C TRP A 66 9.62 0.27 8.81
N GLY A 67 8.53 0.57 8.08
CA GLY A 67 7.26 -0.13 8.19
C GLY A 67 7.23 -1.48 7.46
N VAL A 68 8.13 -1.72 6.50
CA VAL A 68 8.14 -2.96 5.70
C VAL A 68 8.35 -4.21 6.56
N PRO A 69 9.33 -4.28 7.48
CA PRO A 69 9.46 -5.43 8.39
C PRO A 69 8.21 -5.70 9.23
N HIS A 70 7.50 -4.65 9.65
CA HIS A 70 6.23 -4.77 10.39
C HIS A 70 5.10 -5.30 9.50
N LEU A 71 5.02 -4.83 8.26
CA LEU A 71 4.07 -5.30 7.25
C LEU A 71 4.25 -6.81 6.99
N ILE A 72 5.51 -7.26 6.83
CA ILE A 72 5.86 -8.68 6.67
C ILE A 72 5.44 -9.49 7.90
N ARG A 73 5.71 -8.97 9.11
CA ARG A 73 5.28 -9.59 10.38
C ARG A 73 3.77 -9.75 10.44
N HIS A 74 2.99 -8.73 10.09
CA HIS A 74 1.53 -8.82 10.08
C HIS A 74 1.03 -9.81 9.03
N TYR A 75 1.62 -9.83 7.83
CA TYR A 75 1.27 -10.79 6.78
C TYR A 75 1.46 -12.25 7.22
N ARG A 76 2.54 -12.55 7.95
CA ARG A 76 2.81 -13.90 8.48
C ARG A 76 1.65 -14.43 9.34
N GLU A 77 1.03 -13.56 10.13
CA GLU A 77 -0.07 -13.89 11.06
C GLU A 77 -1.45 -13.95 10.39
N LEU A 78 -1.58 -13.53 9.13
CA LEU A 78 -2.84 -13.64 8.40
C LEU A 78 -3.19 -15.10 8.12
N LYS A 79 -4.50 -15.38 8.18
CA LYS A 79 -5.09 -16.71 7.92
C LYS A 79 -6.18 -16.68 6.87
N ASP A 80 -6.72 -15.50 6.56
CA ASP A 80 -7.74 -15.32 5.54
C ASP A 80 -7.09 -15.00 4.19
N ARG A 81 -7.32 -15.88 3.21
CA ARG A 81 -6.70 -15.80 1.89
C ARG A 81 -7.08 -14.55 1.09
N LYS A 82 -8.28 -13.98 1.30
CA LYS A 82 -8.67 -12.73 0.65
C LYS A 82 -7.88 -11.57 1.24
N VAL A 83 -7.75 -11.53 2.57
CA VAL A 83 -6.94 -10.51 3.25
C VAL A 83 -5.46 -10.63 2.88
N GLU A 84 -4.94 -11.85 2.80
CA GLU A 84 -3.56 -12.08 2.34
C GLU A 84 -3.33 -11.51 0.94
N SER A 85 -4.23 -11.76 -0.03
CA SER A 85 -4.13 -11.19 -1.38
C SER A 85 -4.18 -9.66 -1.40
N GLU A 86 -4.98 -9.02 -0.53
CA GLU A 86 -4.98 -7.56 -0.41
C GLU A 86 -3.66 -7.03 0.16
N VAL A 87 -3.06 -7.73 1.12
CA VAL A 87 -1.78 -7.34 1.71
C VAL A 87 -0.61 -7.62 0.76
N GLU A 88 -0.68 -8.66 -0.07
CA GLU A 88 0.28 -8.88 -1.17
C GLU A 88 0.33 -7.68 -2.13
N TYR A 89 -0.84 -7.13 -2.46
CA TYR A 89 -0.93 -5.88 -3.21
C TYR A 89 -0.26 -4.70 -2.47
N TYR A 90 -0.49 -4.57 -1.17
CA TYR A 90 0.15 -3.51 -0.35
C TYR A 90 1.67 -3.64 -0.29
N ILE A 91 2.20 -4.86 -0.21
CA ILE A 91 3.65 -5.11 -0.22
C ILE A 91 4.21 -4.80 -1.61
N SER A 92 3.54 -5.26 -2.67
CA SER A 92 3.92 -4.97 -4.05
C SER A 92 3.98 -3.46 -4.34
N LEU A 93 3.01 -2.69 -3.83
CA LEU A 93 2.98 -1.24 -3.97
C LEU A 93 4.23 -0.58 -3.38
N MET A 94 4.80 -1.13 -2.30
CA MET A 94 6.03 -0.60 -1.71
C MET A 94 7.29 -1.08 -2.42
N LEU A 95 7.34 -2.36 -2.82
CA LEU A 95 8.59 -3.01 -3.21
C LEU A 95 8.77 -3.16 -4.72
N GLU A 96 7.69 -3.08 -5.51
CA GLU A 96 7.75 -3.31 -6.94
C GLU A 96 7.42 -2.05 -7.75
N PRO A 97 8.30 -1.62 -8.68
CA PRO A 97 8.05 -0.47 -9.53
C PRO A 97 6.83 -0.66 -10.43
N GLU A 98 6.65 -1.88 -10.93
CA GLU A 98 5.45 -2.35 -11.60
C GLU A 98 5.04 -3.70 -11.00
N PRO A 99 3.75 -4.07 -10.99
CA PRO A 99 3.28 -5.37 -10.51
C PRO A 99 4.10 -6.54 -11.04
N GLY A 100 4.66 -7.32 -10.11
CA GLY A 100 5.53 -8.45 -10.40
C GLY A 100 5.22 -9.66 -9.54
N ALA A 101 6.27 -10.40 -9.15
CA ALA A 101 6.13 -11.65 -8.42
C ALA A 101 5.50 -11.46 -7.03
N ILE A 102 5.72 -10.32 -6.36
CA ILE A 102 5.09 -10.03 -5.06
C ILE A 102 3.59 -9.76 -5.26
N TRP A 103 3.23 -9.01 -6.31
CA TRP A 103 1.82 -8.75 -6.65
C TRP A 103 1.05 -10.04 -6.96
N HIS A 104 1.69 -10.99 -7.66
CA HIS A 104 1.09 -12.28 -7.99
C HIS A 104 0.87 -13.20 -6.78
N GLY A 105 1.48 -12.88 -5.64
CA GLY A 105 1.33 -13.64 -4.41
C GLY A 105 2.11 -14.96 -4.40
N PRO A 106 1.85 -15.82 -3.39
CA PRO A 106 2.54 -17.10 -3.24
C PRO A 106 2.23 -18.05 -4.39
N ARG A 107 3.25 -18.80 -4.81
CA ARG A 107 3.09 -19.91 -5.75
C ARG A 107 2.10 -20.94 -5.19
N VAL A 108 1.21 -21.42 -6.06
CA VAL A 108 0.19 -22.41 -5.71
C VAL A 108 0.61 -23.79 -6.22
N VAL A 109 0.57 -24.78 -5.34
CA VAL A 109 0.65 -26.20 -5.70
C VAL A 109 -0.70 -26.84 -5.41
N TRP A 110 -1.17 -27.70 -6.30
CA TRP A 110 -2.44 -28.39 -6.12
C TRP A 110 -2.18 -29.79 -5.57
N GLU A 111 -2.65 -30.06 -4.36
CA GLU A 111 -2.59 -31.39 -3.77
C GLU A 111 -3.87 -32.15 -4.10
N SER A 112 -3.72 -33.29 -4.77
CA SER A 112 -4.83 -34.20 -5.06
C SER A 112 -5.15 -35.03 -3.81
N ASN A 113 -6.44 -35.31 -3.60
CA ASN A 113 -6.89 -36.26 -2.60
C ASN A 113 -6.68 -37.74 -3.01
N GLU A 114 -6.03 -37.99 -4.16
CA GLU A 114 -5.74 -39.30 -4.75
C GLU A 114 -6.98 -40.14 -5.08
N LEU A 115 -8.18 -39.56 -5.03
CA LEU A 115 -9.40 -40.27 -5.37
C LEU A 115 -9.57 -40.39 -6.89
N PRO A 116 -10.11 -41.51 -7.40
CA PRO A 116 -10.38 -41.66 -8.82
C PRO A 116 -11.52 -40.74 -9.28
N PRO A 117 -11.56 -40.33 -10.56
CA PRO A 117 -12.69 -39.60 -11.12
C PRO A 117 -14.02 -40.34 -10.88
N PRO A 118 -15.12 -39.63 -10.57
CA PRO A 118 -15.27 -38.17 -10.51
C PRO A 118 -15.00 -37.55 -9.12
N PHE A 119 -14.43 -38.31 -8.16
CA PHE A 119 -14.25 -37.87 -6.77
C PHE A 119 -12.90 -37.20 -6.51
N GLU A 120 -12.08 -37.01 -7.55
CA GLU A 120 -10.83 -36.26 -7.45
C GLU A 120 -11.13 -34.82 -7.00
N GLU A 121 -10.58 -34.45 -5.85
CA GLU A 121 -10.60 -33.08 -5.35
C GLU A 121 -9.15 -32.61 -5.22
N SER A 122 -8.90 -31.37 -5.67
CA SER A 122 -7.60 -30.72 -5.52
C SER A 122 -7.72 -29.54 -4.58
N THR A 123 -6.86 -29.49 -3.55
CA THR A 123 -6.80 -28.37 -2.61
C THR A 123 -5.59 -27.50 -2.94
N PRO A 124 -5.73 -26.16 -3.02
CA PRO A 124 -4.60 -25.29 -3.24
C PRO A 124 -3.74 -25.18 -1.97
N LEU A 125 -2.46 -25.52 -2.10
CA LEU A 125 -1.42 -25.28 -1.12
C LEU A 125 -0.58 -24.07 -1.55
N PHE A 126 -0.61 -23.01 -0.74
CA PHE A 126 0.12 -21.77 -0.99
C PHE A 126 1.51 -21.84 -0.35
N MET A 127 2.56 -21.61 -1.16
CA MET A 127 3.95 -21.65 -0.72
C MET A 127 4.34 -20.37 0.02
N LYS A 128 3.78 -20.18 1.22
CA LYS A 128 3.88 -18.92 1.99
C LYS A 128 5.31 -18.59 2.42
N GLU A 129 6.11 -19.59 2.81
CA GLU A 129 7.50 -19.37 3.19
C GLU A 129 8.38 -18.98 1.98
N GLU A 130 8.15 -19.57 0.80
CA GLU A 130 8.83 -19.15 -0.44
C GLU A 130 8.51 -17.69 -0.76
N TYR A 131 7.24 -17.30 -0.63
CA TYR A 131 6.78 -15.93 -0.84
C TYR A 131 7.40 -14.95 0.17
N LEU A 132 7.44 -15.29 1.44
CA LEU A 132 8.06 -14.45 2.48
C LEU A 132 9.55 -14.23 2.21
N ASN A 133 10.28 -15.29 1.82
CA ASN A 133 11.68 -15.18 1.43
C ASN A 133 11.88 -14.26 0.21
N LEU A 134 10.99 -14.36 -0.79
CA LEU A 134 10.98 -13.45 -1.93
C LEU A 134 10.82 -12.00 -1.45
N VAL A 135 9.77 -11.70 -0.68
CA VAL A 135 9.49 -10.35 -0.17
C VAL A 135 10.67 -9.79 0.64
N GLU A 136 11.23 -10.57 1.56
CA GLU A 136 12.38 -10.16 2.37
C GLU A 136 13.60 -9.88 1.49
N SER A 137 13.90 -10.74 0.51
CA SER A 137 15.02 -10.56 -0.42
C SER A 137 14.86 -9.30 -1.29
N THR A 138 13.66 -9.06 -1.84
CA THR A 138 13.34 -7.86 -2.63
C THR A 138 13.47 -6.60 -1.77
N PHE A 139 13.00 -6.63 -0.52
CA PHE A 139 13.16 -5.49 0.38
C PHE A 139 14.65 -5.17 0.64
N GLN A 140 15.46 -6.19 0.94
CA GLN A 140 16.91 -5.99 1.13
C GLN A 140 17.59 -5.46 -0.13
N GLU A 141 17.22 -5.98 -1.30
CA GLU A 141 17.71 -5.49 -2.59
C GLU A 141 17.37 -4.01 -2.78
N VAL A 142 16.09 -3.64 -2.66
CA VAL A 142 15.61 -2.25 -2.80
C VAL A 142 16.34 -1.31 -1.85
N VAL A 143 16.44 -1.66 -0.56
CA VAL A 143 17.15 -0.85 0.45
C VAL A 143 18.61 -0.66 0.06
N SER A 144 19.29 -1.71 -0.38
CA SER A 144 20.70 -1.67 -0.76
C SER A 144 20.95 -0.84 -2.04
N THR A 145 20.15 -1.06 -3.09
CA THR A 145 20.30 -0.40 -4.39
C THR A 145 19.97 1.09 -4.31
N GLN A 146 18.91 1.43 -3.57
CA GLN A 146 18.43 2.81 -3.42
C GLN A 146 19.12 3.56 -2.26
N LYS A 147 19.98 2.86 -1.50
CA LYS A 147 20.66 3.38 -0.30
C LYS A 147 19.67 4.05 0.66
N LEU A 148 18.61 3.33 0.98
CA LEU A 148 17.53 3.84 1.82
C LEU A 148 17.92 3.76 3.29
N PHE A 149 17.49 4.76 4.04
CA PHE A 149 17.57 4.80 5.49
C PHE A 149 16.18 4.63 6.10
N GLU A 150 16.13 4.34 7.40
CA GLU A 150 14.90 4.08 8.14
C GLU A 150 13.89 5.24 8.06
N GLN A 151 14.39 6.48 8.04
CA GLN A 151 13.59 7.69 7.94
C GLN A 151 13.09 8.01 6.52
N ASP A 152 13.62 7.33 5.50
CA ASP A 152 13.20 7.59 4.13
C ASP A 152 11.80 7.04 3.86
N ALA A 153 11.10 7.71 2.96
CA ALA A 153 9.90 7.19 2.34
C ALA A 153 10.23 6.34 1.10
N LEU A 154 9.55 5.21 0.98
CA LEU A 154 9.65 4.21 -0.07
C LEU A 154 8.31 4.08 -0.80
N TRP A 155 8.35 4.13 -2.13
CA TRP A 155 7.17 3.96 -2.96
C TRP A 155 7.54 3.27 -4.27
N GLU A 156 6.81 2.20 -4.61
CA GLU A 156 6.98 1.44 -5.86
C GLU A 156 8.43 1.07 -6.14
N GLY A 157 9.07 0.39 -5.19
CA GLY A 157 10.42 -0.15 -5.32
C GLY A 157 11.56 0.89 -5.30
N GLY A 158 11.25 2.14 -4.97
CA GLY A 158 12.24 3.22 -4.97
C GLY A 158 12.03 4.25 -3.87
N ARG A 159 13.05 5.08 -3.63
CA ARG A 159 12.90 6.29 -2.80
C ARG A 159 11.72 7.10 -3.33
N LEU A 160 10.79 7.49 -2.45
CA LEU A 160 9.61 8.28 -2.83
C LEU A 160 10.06 9.55 -3.55
N ASP A 161 9.56 9.76 -4.76
CA ASP A 161 9.83 10.93 -5.58
C ASP A 161 8.53 11.35 -6.28
N ILE A 162 8.06 12.55 -5.98
CA ILE A 162 6.73 13.03 -6.43
C ILE A 162 6.70 13.24 -7.95
N GLY A 163 7.80 13.66 -8.56
CA GLY A 163 7.91 13.78 -10.01
C GLY A 163 7.83 12.41 -10.68
N ALA A 164 8.56 11.43 -10.15
CA ALA A 164 8.54 10.06 -10.66
C ALA A 164 7.17 9.39 -10.47
N VAL A 165 6.50 9.63 -9.34
CA VAL A 165 5.12 9.17 -9.08
C VAL A 165 4.16 9.76 -10.11
N ALA A 166 4.20 11.07 -10.34
CA ALA A 166 3.36 11.72 -11.34
C ALA A 166 3.62 11.20 -12.76
N GLN A 167 4.87 10.98 -13.15
CA GLN A 167 5.23 10.44 -14.45
C GLN A 167 4.72 8.99 -14.66
N ARG A 168 4.82 8.14 -13.64
CA ARG A 168 4.26 6.79 -13.68
C ARG A 168 2.74 6.80 -13.73
N LEU A 169 2.10 7.65 -12.92
CA LEU A 169 0.65 7.80 -12.93
C LEU A 169 0.14 8.27 -14.30
N LEU A 170 0.79 9.26 -14.92
CA LEU A 170 0.45 9.72 -16.28
C LEU A 170 0.52 8.57 -17.29
N THR A 171 1.56 7.74 -17.19
CA THR A 171 1.73 6.58 -18.05
C THR A 171 0.57 5.60 -17.87
N ARG A 172 0.21 5.26 -16.63
CA ARG A 172 -0.90 4.33 -16.33
C ARG A 172 -2.26 4.87 -16.74
N VAL A 173 -2.52 6.17 -16.56
CA VAL A 173 -3.76 6.80 -17.01
C VAL A 173 -3.89 6.75 -18.54
N ARG A 174 -2.79 6.95 -19.28
CA ARG A 174 -2.78 6.86 -20.75
C ARG A 174 -2.95 5.44 -21.27
N THR A 175 -2.35 4.45 -20.61
CA THR A 175 -2.37 3.04 -21.07
C THR A 175 -3.49 2.21 -20.47
N CYS A 176 -4.12 2.66 -19.38
CA CYS A 176 -5.04 1.90 -18.54
C CYS A 176 -4.45 0.61 -17.95
N ILE A 177 -3.12 0.52 -17.86
CA ILE A 177 -2.43 -0.61 -17.24
C ILE A 177 -2.43 -0.42 -15.71
N HIS A 178 -2.77 -1.48 -14.98
CA HIS A 178 -2.86 -1.50 -13.51
C HIS A 178 -3.78 -0.41 -12.92
N PRO A 179 -5.09 -0.45 -13.22
CA PRO A 179 -6.05 0.57 -12.78
C PRO A 179 -6.14 0.70 -11.25
N ASP A 180 -5.85 -0.38 -10.52
CA ASP A 180 -5.70 -0.43 -9.07
C ASP A 180 -4.62 0.52 -8.55
N ARG A 181 -3.50 0.68 -9.28
CA ARG A 181 -2.43 1.63 -8.92
C ARG A 181 -2.73 3.08 -9.31
N ILE A 182 -3.71 3.32 -10.20
CA ILE A 182 -4.11 4.68 -10.58
C ILE A 182 -4.72 5.41 -9.38
N GLU A 183 -5.66 4.78 -8.69
CA GLU A 183 -6.33 5.40 -7.55
C GLU A 183 -5.35 5.69 -6.40
N VAL A 184 -4.45 4.74 -6.11
CA VAL A 184 -3.48 4.93 -5.03
C VAL A 184 -2.46 6.03 -5.38
N GLY A 185 -1.97 6.08 -6.63
CA GLY A 185 -1.10 7.16 -7.10
C GLY A 185 -1.80 8.52 -7.07
N ARG A 186 -3.08 8.56 -7.46
CA ARG A 186 -3.93 9.77 -7.37
C ARG A 186 -4.07 10.25 -5.93
N MET A 187 -4.42 9.36 -5.00
CA MET A 187 -4.55 9.69 -3.58
C MET A 187 -3.23 10.19 -2.98
N LEU A 188 -2.11 9.56 -3.33
CA LEU A 188 -0.79 10.01 -2.89
C LEU A 188 -0.48 11.42 -3.39
N LEU A 189 -0.71 11.71 -4.68
CA LEU A 189 -0.46 13.04 -5.24
C LEU A 189 -1.40 14.10 -4.66
N GLU A 190 -2.70 13.82 -4.60
CA GLU A 190 -3.68 14.75 -4.01
C GLU A 190 -3.36 15.03 -2.54
N GLY A 191 -3.12 13.98 -1.75
CA GLY A 191 -2.73 14.12 -0.34
C GLY A 191 -1.43 14.89 -0.15
N THR A 192 -0.42 14.63 -0.98
CA THR A 192 0.89 15.31 -0.94
C THR A 192 0.78 16.77 -1.34
N THR A 193 0.09 17.06 -2.43
CA THR A 193 0.13 18.36 -3.12
C THR A 193 -1.01 19.30 -2.72
N GLY A 194 -2.13 18.77 -2.25
CA GLY A 194 -3.37 19.52 -2.00
C GLY A 194 -4.10 19.97 -3.28
N LEU A 195 -3.66 19.52 -4.45
CA LEU A 195 -4.32 19.79 -5.73
C LEU A 195 -5.61 18.95 -5.86
N ASP A 196 -6.59 19.48 -6.58
CA ASP A 196 -7.87 18.81 -6.80
C ASP A 196 -7.78 17.77 -7.92
N PHE A 197 -7.85 16.49 -7.55
CA PHE A 197 -7.79 15.36 -8.49
C PHE A 197 -9.17 14.72 -8.70
N ARG A 198 -10.27 15.36 -8.26
CA ARG A 198 -11.64 14.81 -8.38
C ARG A 198 -12.05 14.53 -9.82
N GLY A 199 -11.48 15.25 -10.79
CA GLY A 199 -11.74 15.06 -12.22
C GLY A 199 -11.26 13.72 -12.80
N PHE A 200 -10.56 12.89 -12.01
CA PHE A 200 -10.12 11.57 -12.47
C PHE A 200 -11.28 10.63 -12.76
N PHE A 201 -12.35 10.68 -11.97
CA PHE A 201 -13.48 9.76 -12.10
C PHE A 201 -14.77 10.54 -12.28
N ASP A 202 -15.65 10.04 -13.14
CA ASP A 202 -17.01 10.59 -13.24
C ASP A 202 -17.88 10.12 -12.05
N GLY A 203 -19.12 10.60 -11.98
CA GLY A 203 -20.06 10.22 -10.90
C GLY A 203 -20.41 8.74 -10.85
N SER A 204 -20.00 7.93 -11.84
CA SER A 204 -20.13 6.47 -11.83
C SER A 204 -18.86 5.73 -11.39
N GLY A 205 -17.80 6.46 -11.04
CA GLY A 205 -16.50 5.89 -10.67
C GLY A 205 -15.66 5.46 -11.87
N ARG A 206 -16.01 5.89 -13.10
CA ARG A 206 -15.26 5.53 -14.30
C ARG A 206 -14.14 6.53 -14.55
N LEU A 207 -12.94 6.01 -14.78
CA LEU A 207 -11.75 6.80 -15.08
C LEU A 207 -11.94 7.63 -16.36
N GLN A 208 -11.68 8.94 -16.26
CA GLN A 208 -11.70 9.89 -17.36
C GLN A 208 -10.26 10.13 -17.84
N ASN A 209 -9.72 9.20 -18.64
CA ASN A 209 -8.28 9.17 -18.99
C ASN A 209 -7.73 10.51 -19.50
N LEU A 210 -8.46 11.18 -20.41
CA LEU A 210 -8.00 12.45 -20.99
C LEU A 210 -7.96 13.57 -19.95
N THR A 211 -8.97 13.64 -19.09
CA THR A 211 -9.03 14.63 -18.00
C THR A 211 -7.95 14.36 -16.96
N ALA A 212 -7.81 13.11 -16.53
CA ALA A 212 -6.78 12.70 -15.58
C ALA A 212 -5.36 12.96 -16.13
N ALA A 213 -5.10 12.65 -17.41
CA ALA A 213 -3.81 12.93 -18.04
C ALA A 213 -3.52 14.43 -18.08
N ALA A 214 -4.49 15.26 -18.49
CA ALA A 214 -4.34 16.72 -18.53
C ALA A 214 -4.00 17.32 -17.15
N ILE A 215 -4.65 16.84 -16.08
CA ILE A 215 -4.36 17.28 -14.70
C ILE A 215 -2.90 16.97 -14.32
N ILE A 216 -2.42 15.76 -14.64
CA ILE A 216 -1.04 15.36 -14.29
C ILE A 216 -0.03 16.09 -15.18
N GLU A 217 -0.32 16.28 -16.47
CA GLU A 217 0.51 17.04 -17.41
C GLU A 217 0.69 18.48 -16.93
N GLU A 218 -0.40 19.15 -16.55
CA GLU A 218 -0.34 20.51 -16.02
C GLU A 218 0.53 20.60 -14.75
N PHE A 219 0.42 19.61 -13.85
CA PHE A 219 1.27 19.53 -12.66
C PHE A 219 2.76 19.38 -13.01
N LEU A 220 3.08 18.51 -13.97
CA LEU A 220 4.46 18.28 -14.42
C LEU A 220 5.03 19.50 -15.16
N GLU A 221 4.25 20.14 -16.02
CA GLU A 221 4.66 21.29 -16.83
C GLU A 221 4.95 22.53 -15.98
N ARG A 222 4.26 22.71 -14.86
CA ARG A 222 4.51 23.82 -13.91
C ARG A 222 5.83 23.70 -13.16
N GLY A 223 6.48 22.54 -13.17
CA GLY A 223 7.64 22.27 -12.32
C GLY A 223 7.29 22.20 -10.82
N ASP A 224 6.00 22.02 -10.49
CA ASP A 224 5.52 21.96 -9.11
C ASP A 224 6.08 20.77 -8.33
N ALA A 225 6.59 19.73 -9.03
CA ALA A 225 7.22 18.57 -8.43
C ALA A 225 8.56 18.90 -7.74
N ASP A 226 9.30 19.90 -8.24
CA ASP A 226 10.68 20.21 -7.80
C ASP A 226 10.75 20.74 -6.36
N LYS A 227 9.61 21.16 -5.79
CA LYS A 227 9.53 21.62 -4.39
C LYS A 227 9.50 20.47 -3.37
N TYR A 228 9.30 19.23 -3.82
CA TYR A 228 9.21 18.06 -2.94
C TYR A 228 10.53 17.31 -2.88
N GLN A 229 11.11 17.24 -1.69
CA GLN A 229 12.34 16.49 -1.46
C GLN A 229 12.11 14.97 -1.60
N PRO A 230 12.97 14.24 -2.35
CA PRO A 230 12.92 12.79 -2.41
C PRO A 230 13.09 12.12 -1.04
N GLY A 231 12.30 11.08 -0.79
CA GLY A 231 12.27 10.32 0.47
C GLY A 231 11.53 11.02 1.60
N VAL A 232 10.88 12.17 1.35
CA VAL A 232 10.14 12.93 2.36
C VAL A 232 8.65 12.92 2.05
N ARG A 233 7.82 12.79 3.09
CA ARG A 233 6.36 12.81 2.97
C ARG A 233 5.82 14.22 3.20
N TYR A 234 4.76 14.55 2.47
CA TYR A 234 4.07 15.82 2.57
C TYR A 234 2.57 15.56 2.68
N PHE A 235 1.88 16.52 3.28
CA PHE A 235 0.43 16.60 3.30
C PHE A 235 0.02 18.03 2.97
N PHE A 236 -0.73 18.22 1.88
CA PHE A 236 -1.18 19.53 1.40
C PHE A 236 -0.04 20.54 1.21
N GLY A 237 1.07 20.10 0.64
CA GLY A 237 2.26 20.91 0.39
C GLY A 237 3.16 21.13 1.62
N HIS A 238 2.75 20.67 2.80
CA HIS A 238 3.52 20.80 4.03
C HIS A 238 4.25 19.50 4.34
N ARG A 239 5.53 19.58 4.67
CA ARG A 239 6.30 18.42 5.13
C ARG A 239 5.62 17.84 6.38
N ILE A 240 5.35 16.54 6.38
CA ILE A 240 4.86 15.84 7.57
C ILE A 240 5.98 15.83 8.62
N PRO A 241 5.71 16.24 9.86
CA PRO A 241 6.76 16.35 10.86
C PRO A 241 7.18 14.98 11.36
N ASP A 242 8.42 14.58 11.06
CA ASP A 242 9.22 13.53 11.71
C ASP A 242 10.71 13.83 11.47
#